data_AF-A0A4U2Y3Q0-F1
#
_entry.id   AF-A0A4U2Y3Q0-F1
#
_cell.length_a   1.000
_cell.length_b   1.000
_cell.length_c   1.000
_cell.angle_alpha   90.00
_cell.angle_beta   90.00
_cell.angle_gamma   90.00
#
_symmetry.space_group_name_H-M   'P 1'
#
loop_
_entity.id
_entity.type
_entity.pdbx_description
1 polymer ?
#
loop_
_entity_poly.entity_id
_entity_poly.type
_entity_poly.pdbx_seq_one_letter_code
_entity_poly.pdbx_strand_id
1 'polypeptide(L)'
;MLRLQHRVRIKLILQKTKNRNKPKEYGTPNSTEVVRDANGNIIKYTTYGSDGKIIKEVCLTGKEHGDIPRPNVKEPKYNTNPKTGENFKMVMKFDLLTHLKYLKIFHKNRSDILVQ
;
A
#
# COMPACT_ATOMS: atom_id res chain seq x y z
N MET A 1 -23.62 31.82 31.89
CA MET A 1 -23.03 30.53 31.45
C MET A 1 -22.97 30.52 29.91
N LEU A 2 -21.89 31.00 29.29
CA LEU A 2 -21.75 31.05 27.82
C LEU A 2 -20.72 30.01 27.35
N ARG A 3 -21.15 29.10 26.47
CA ARG A 3 -20.35 28.01 25.89
C ARG A 3 -19.35 28.56 24.86
N LEU A 4 -18.10 28.18 25.07
CA LEU A 4 -16.91 28.43 24.25
C LEU A 4 -16.98 27.63 22.93
N GLN A 5 -17.29 28.29 21.81
CA GLN A 5 -17.27 27.66 20.48
C GLN A 5 -15.83 27.67 19.94
N HIS A 6 -15.04 26.63 20.27
CA HIS A 6 -13.74 26.39 19.66
C HIS A 6 -13.90 25.85 18.23
N ARG A 7 -13.96 26.76 17.24
CA ARG A 7 -13.83 26.41 15.82
C ARG A 7 -12.37 26.09 15.50
N VAL A 8 -12.00 24.82 15.57
CA VAL A 8 -10.71 24.33 15.08
C VAL A 8 -10.70 24.43 13.56
N ARG A 9 -10.07 25.48 13.04
CA ARG A 9 -9.85 25.71 11.60
C ARG A 9 -8.75 24.75 11.13
N ILE A 10 -9.13 23.54 10.71
CA ILE A 10 -8.21 22.57 10.12
C ILE A 10 -7.67 23.17 8.81
N LYS A 11 -6.47 23.75 8.88
CA LYS A 11 -5.72 24.24 7.73
C LYS A 11 -5.26 22.99 6.97
N LEU A 12 -6.01 22.61 5.94
CA LEU A 12 -5.66 21.50 5.04
C LEU A 12 -4.38 21.88 4.30
N ILE A 13 -3.21 21.58 4.88
CA ILE A 13 -1.94 21.77 4.18
C ILE A 13 -1.86 20.67 3.12
N LEU A 14 -2.25 21.00 1.89
CA LEU A 14 -1.93 20.24 0.68
C LEU A 14 -0.40 20.30 0.47
N GLN A 15 0.36 19.60 1.31
CA GLN A 15 1.74 19.30 1.01
C GLN A 15 1.71 18.32 -0.16
N LYS A 16 2.08 18.81 -1.36
CA LYS A 16 2.34 18.00 -2.55
C LYS A 16 3.29 16.88 -2.15
N THR A 17 2.75 15.69 -1.90
CA THR A 17 3.55 14.58 -1.37
C THR A 17 4.60 14.24 -2.42
N LYS A 18 5.89 14.35 -2.08
CA LYS A 18 7.00 13.81 -2.88
C LYS A 18 6.56 12.44 -3.40
N ASN A 19 6.59 12.28 -4.73
CA ASN A 19 6.23 11.02 -5.36
C ASN A 19 7.25 9.98 -4.87
N ARG A 20 6.86 9.17 -3.89
CA ARG A 20 7.76 8.15 -3.33
C ARG A 20 7.87 7.05 -4.38
N ASN A 21 9.07 6.48 -4.56
CA ASN A 21 9.27 5.29 -5.38
C ASN A 21 8.51 4.10 -4.77
N LYS A 22 7.22 3.99 -5.11
CA LYS A 22 6.40 2.83 -4.85
C LYS A 22 6.59 1.82 -5.98
N PRO A 23 6.53 0.51 -5.69
CA PRO A 23 6.44 -0.49 -6.74
C PRO A 23 5.27 -0.19 -7.67
N LYS A 24 5.47 -0.39 -8.97
CA LYS A 24 4.42 -0.27 -9.98
C LYS A 24 3.42 -1.41 -9.76
N GLU A 25 2.18 -1.04 -9.46
CA GLU A 25 1.17 -2.00 -8.99
C GLU A 25 0.66 -2.94 -10.09
N TYR A 26 0.67 -2.48 -11.34
CA TYR A 26 0.20 -3.21 -12.50
C TYR A 26 1.24 -3.26 -13.61
N GLY A 27 1.29 -4.36 -14.34
CA GLY A 27 2.15 -4.58 -15.50
C GLY A 27 1.51 -5.56 -16.46
N THR A 28 2.28 -6.01 -17.46
CA THR A 28 1.78 -7.02 -18.41
C THR A 28 1.49 -8.32 -17.65
N PRO A 29 0.32 -8.95 -17.85
CA PRO A 29 0.01 -10.24 -17.24
C PRO A 29 1.08 -11.30 -17.49
N ASN A 30 1.35 -12.15 -16.49
CA ASN A 30 2.33 -13.23 -16.55
C ASN A 30 3.72 -12.78 -17.05
N SER A 31 4.18 -11.60 -16.64
CA SER A 31 5.42 -11.01 -17.14
C SER A 31 6.39 -10.64 -16.03
N THR A 32 7.64 -10.37 -16.44
CA THR A 32 8.66 -9.76 -15.58
C THR A 32 9.19 -8.50 -16.25
N GLU A 33 9.05 -7.35 -15.60
CA GLU A 33 9.70 -6.11 -15.99
C GLU A 33 11.11 -6.06 -15.38
N VAL A 34 12.13 -5.86 -16.20
CA VAL A 34 13.54 -5.81 -15.79
C VAL A 34 14.10 -4.41 -16.00
N VAL A 35 14.75 -3.86 -14.98
CA VAL A 35 15.48 -2.59 -15.06
C VAL A 35 16.97 -2.86 -14.99
N ARG A 36 17.71 -2.25 -15.91
CA ARG A 36 19.16 -2.39 -16.05
C ARG A 36 19.88 -1.07 -15.80
N ASP A 37 21.13 -1.14 -15.35
CA ASP A 37 22.03 0.01 -15.34
C ASP A 37 22.62 0.28 -16.74
N ALA A 38 23.46 1.31 -16.85
CA ALA A 38 24.13 1.69 -18.09
C ALA A 38 25.08 0.61 -18.63
N ASN A 39 25.54 -0.31 -17.77
CA ASN A 39 26.42 -1.42 -18.13
C ASN A 39 25.63 -2.69 -18.51
N GLY A 40 24.29 -2.64 -18.44
CA GLY A 40 23.41 -3.76 -18.74
C GLY A 40 23.15 -4.71 -17.56
N ASN A 41 23.70 -4.45 -16.38
CA ASN A 41 23.46 -5.28 -15.19
C ASN A 41 22.03 -5.08 -14.69
N ILE A 42 21.39 -6.16 -14.21
CA ILE A 42 20.05 -6.06 -13.59
C ILE A 42 20.20 -5.36 -12.25
N ILE A 43 19.45 -4.28 -12.05
CA ILE A 43 19.41 -3.56 -10.77
C ILE A 43 18.08 -3.78 -10.03
N LYS A 44 17.02 -4.10 -10.78
CA LYS A 44 15.67 -4.33 -10.23
C LYS A 44 14.86 -5.17 -11.19
N TYR A 45 13.97 -6.02 -10.67
CA TYR A 45 12.93 -6.66 -11.47
C TYR A 45 11.60 -6.72 -10.71
N THR A 46 10.50 -6.73 -11.45
CA THR A 46 9.14 -6.82 -10.91
C THR A 46 8.38 -7.91 -11.66
N THR A 47 7.75 -8.83 -10.93
CA THR A 47 6.96 -9.91 -11.52
C THR A 47 5.47 -9.65 -11.36
N TYR A 48 4.69 -9.93 -12.40
CA TYR A 48 3.25 -9.71 -12.47
C TYR A 48 2.50 -11.02 -12.65
N GLY A 49 1.40 -11.17 -11.92
CA GLY A 49 0.51 -12.33 -12.03
C GLY A 49 -0.36 -12.31 -13.28
N SER A 50 -1.23 -13.29 -13.40
CA SER A 50 -2.17 -13.44 -14.53
C SER A 50 -3.20 -12.31 -14.62
N ASP A 51 -3.48 -11.63 -13.51
CA ASP A 51 -4.34 -10.45 -13.45
C ASP A 51 -3.57 -9.13 -13.67
N GLY A 52 -2.28 -9.23 -14.04
CA GLY A 52 -1.40 -8.08 -14.21
C GLY A 52 -0.99 -7.40 -12.92
N LYS A 53 -1.37 -7.92 -11.73
CA LYS A 53 -0.97 -7.33 -10.45
C LYS A 53 0.43 -7.76 -10.04
N ILE A 54 1.12 -6.86 -9.36
CA ILE A 54 2.45 -7.13 -8.79
C ILE A 54 2.40 -8.30 -7.80
N ILE A 55 3.26 -9.29 -8.04
CA ILE A 55 3.54 -10.38 -7.09
C ILE A 55 4.71 -9.99 -6.20
N LYS A 56 5.79 -9.44 -6.78
CA LYS A 56 6.96 -8.94 -6.03
C LYS A 56 7.77 -7.94 -6.84
N GLU A 57 8.46 -7.03 -6.15
CA GLU A 57 9.55 -6.20 -6.68
C GLU A 57 10.83 -6.56 -5.94
N VAL A 58 11.89 -6.89 -6.68
CA VAL A 58 13.21 -7.18 -6.11
C VAL A 58 14.18 -6.10 -6.54
N CYS A 59 14.76 -5.42 -5.55
CA CYS A 59 15.79 -4.40 -5.74
C CYS A 59 17.15 -4.99 -5.39
N LEU A 60 17.97 -5.28 -6.41
CA LEU A 60 19.29 -5.88 -6.24
C LEU A 60 20.30 -4.83 -5.77
N THR A 61 20.32 -3.68 -6.42
CA THR A 61 21.26 -2.58 -6.14
C THR A 61 20.55 -1.22 -6.16
N GLY A 62 21.28 -0.16 -5.82
CA GLY A 62 20.80 1.21 -5.86
C GLY A 62 20.90 1.91 -4.49
N LYS A 63 20.25 3.07 -4.38
CA LYS A 63 20.40 3.96 -3.22
C LYS A 63 20.13 3.26 -1.89
N GLU A 64 21.00 3.50 -0.91
CA GLU A 64 20.80 3.06 0.47
C GLU A 64 19.44 3.51 1.01
N HIS A 65 18.83 2.64 1.81
CA HIS A 65 17.48 2.84 2.30
C HIS A 65 17.43 2.64 3.82
N GLY A 66 18.23 3.44 4.53
CA GLY A 66 18.45 3.29 5.97
C GLY A 66 19.00 1.92 6.30
N ASP A 67 18.51 1.30 7.36
CA ASP A 67 18.97 0.00 7.85
C ASP A 67 18.45 -1.20 7.04
N ILE A 68 17.82 -0.96 5.88
CA ILE A 68 17.33 -2.04 5.01
C ILE A 68 18.45 -2.40 4.03
N PRO A 69 19.12 -3.55 4.20
CA PRO A 69 20.20 -3.96 3.32
C PRO A 69 19.71 -4.23 1.91
N ARG A 70 20.64 -4.22 0.96
CA ARG A 70 20.41 -4.72 -0.40
C ARG A 70 21.07 -6.09 -0.54
N PRO A 71 20.48 -7.03 -1.30
CA PRO A 71 19.20 -6.92 -2.03
C PRO A 71 17.98 -6.91 -1.10
N ASN A 72 16.88 -6.31 -1.56
CA ASN A 72 15.61 -6.31 -0.82
C ASN A 72 14.44 -6.71 -1.73
N VAL A 73 13.45 -7.38 -1.14
CA VAL A 73 12.23 -7.85 -1.79
C VAL A 73 11.01 -7.16 -1.17
N LYS A 74 10.10 -6.69 -2.01
CA LYS A 74 8.82 -6.11 -1.59
C LYS A 74 7.68 -6.97 -2.13
N GLU A 75 6.94 -7.58 -1.22
CA GLU A 75 5.77 -8.39 -1.52
C GLU A 75 4.52 -7.71 -0.94
N PRO A 76 3.52 -7.37 -1.79
CA PRO A 76 2.25 -6.86 -1.31
C PRO A 76 1.51 -7.97 -0.55
N LYS A 77 1.08 -7.67 0.67
CA LYS A 77 0.15 -8.52 1.41
C LYS A 77 -1.28 -8.08 1.11
N TYR A 78 -2.20 -9.02 1.01
CA TYR A 78 -3.61 -8.76 0.76
C TYR A 78 -4.46 -9.35 1.88
N ASN A 79 -5.55 -8.66 2.21
CA ASN A 79 -6.60 -9.16 3.07
C ASN A 79 -7.88 -9.34 2.25
N THR A 80 -8.57 -10.46 2.43
CA THR A 80 -9.81 -10.75 1.71
C THR A 80 -10.99 -10.53 2.64
N ASN A 81 -12.02 -9.84 2.18
CA ASN A 81 -13.28 -9.76 2.91
C ASN A 81 -14.01 -11.11 2.79
N PRO A 82 -14.28 -11.83 3.89
CA PRO A 82 -14.92 -13.15 3.83
C PRO A 82 -16.37 -13.08 3.33
N LYS A 83 -17.05 -11.94 3.44
CA LYS A 83 -18.45 -11.77 3.01
C LYS A 83 -18.56 -11.41 1.52
N THR A 84 -17.62 -10.64 0.98
CA THR A 84 -17.72 -10.10 -0.41
C THR A 84 -16.66 -10.65 -1.36
N GLY A 85 -15.62 -11.32 -0.86
CA GLY A 85 -14.48 -11.78 -1.66
C GLY A 85 -13.52 -10.66 -2.12
N GLU A 86 -13.79 -9.41 -1.75
CA GLU A 86 -12.95 -8.26 -2.15
C GLU A 86 -11.56 -8.33 -1.52
N ASN A 87 -10.53 -8.10 -2.35
CA ASN A 87 -9.14 -8.09 -1.92
C ASN A 87 -8.64 -6.66 -1.66
N PHE A 88 -8.17 -6.43 -0.44
CA PHE A 88 -7.62 -5.16 0.00
C PHE A 88 -6.13 -5.32 0.24
N LYS A 89 -5.33 -4.52 -0.47
CA LYS A 89 -3.89 -4.47 -0.24
C LYS A 89 -3.62 -3.90 1.16
N MET A 90 -2.88 -4.65 1.96
CA MET A 90 -2.43 -4.21 3.26
C MET A 90 -1.33 -3.17 3.06
N VAL A 91 -1.72 -1.91 3.08
CA VAL A 91 -0.78 -0.80 3.07
C VAL A 91 -0.52 -0.44 4.54
N MET A 92 0.73 -0.52 5.00
CA MET A 92 1.16 -0.04 6.33
C MET A 92 1.08 1.49 6.47
N LYS A 93 0.15 2.13 5.76
CA LYS A 93 -0.03 3.58 5.74
C LYS A 93 -1.28 3.88 6.55
N PHE A 94 -1.11 4.57 7.67
CA PHE A 94 -2.16 5.34 8.32
C PHE A 94 -2.64 6.43 7.34
N ASP A 95 -3.44 6.04 6.37
CA ASP A 95 -4.28 6.96 5.62
C ASP A 95 -5.66 6.89 6.28
N LEU A 96 -6.09 8.01 6.86
CA LEU A 96 -7.38 8.15 7.54
C LEU A 96 -8.54 7.61 6.68
N LEU A 97 -8.48 7.77 5.35
CA LEU A 97 -9.52 7.29 4.45
C LEU A 97 -9.52 5.76 4.33
N THR A 98 -8.33 5.15 4.33
CA THR A 98 -8.16 3.69 4.30
C THR A 98 -8.55 3.10 5.65
N HIS A 99 -8.12 3.72 6.76
CA HIS A 99 -8.50 3.32 8.11
C HIS A 99 -10.01 3.43 8.36
N LEU A 100 -10.70 4.48 7.88
CA LEU A 100 -12.15 4.61 7.97
C LEU A 100 -12.90 3.54 7.16
N LYS A 101 -12.37 3.12 6.00
CA LYS A 101 -12.93 1.97 5.25
C LYS A 101 -12.75 0.66 6.03
N TYR A 102 -11.55 0.41 6.55
CA TYR A 102 -11.27 -0.76 7.39
C TYR A 102 -12.11 -0.77 8.69
N LEU A 103 -12.27 0.37 9.38
CA LEU A 103 -13.08 0.47 10.60
C LEU A 103 -14.57 0.25 10.31
N LYS A 104 -15.11 0.80 9.22
CA LYS A 104 -16.51 0.57 8.83
C LYS A 104 -16.80 -0.91 8.58
N ILE A 105 -15.84 -1.63 8.01
CA ILE A 105 -15.93 -3.09 7.81
C ILE A 105 -15.88 -3.82 9.16
N PHE A 106 -14.96 -3.45 10.05
CA PHE A 106 -14.82 -4.08 11.36
C PHE A 106 -16.03 -3.84 12.28
N HIS A 107 -16.61 -2.64 12.25
CA HIS A 107 -17.81 -2.31 13.03
C HIS A 107 -19.09 -2.92 12.45
N LYS A 108 -19.23 -3.04 11.12
CA LYS A 108 -20.37 -3.72 10.48
C LYS A 108 -20.41 -5.23 10.75
N ASN A 109 -19.28 -5.82 11.12
CA ASN A 109 -19.18 -7.24 11.50
C ASN A 109 -19.28 -7.48 13.01
N ARG A 110 -19.32 -6.42 13.85
CA ARG A 110 -19.45 -6.55 15.31
C ARG A 110 -20.90 -6.51 15.79
N SER A 111 -21.85 -6.10 14.95
CA SER A 111 -23.29 -6.16 15.26
C SER A 111 -23.87 -7.57 15.21
N ASP A 112 -23.12 -8.55 14.70
CA ASP A 112 -23.62 -9.92 14.50
C ASP A 112 -22.95 -10.96 15.44
N ILE A 113 -22.11 -10.53 16.39
CA ILE A 113 -21.38 -11.42 17.35
C ILE A 113 -21.90 -11.27 18.80
N LEU A 114 -23.11 -10.72 18.97
CA LEU A 114 -23.80 -10.66 20.27
C LEU A 114 -25.28 -11.04 20.14
N VAL A 115 -25.58 -12.09 19.37
CA VAL A 115 -26.79 -12.91 19.57
C VAL A 115 -26.44 -14.35 19.17
N GLN A 116 -25.93 -15.11 20.13
CA GLN A 116 -26.30 -16.49 20.44
C GLN A 116 -25.61 -16.91 21.75
#